data_AF-A0A917MDH7-F1
#
_entry.id   AF-A0A917MDH7-F1
#
_cell.length_a   1.000
_cell.length_b   1.000
_cell.length_c   1.000
_cell.angle_alpha   90.00
_cell.angle_beta   90.00
_cell.angle_gamma   90.00
#
_symmetry.space_group_name_H-M   'P 1'
#
loop_
_entity.id
_entity.type
_entity.pdbx_description
1 polymer ?
#
loop_
_entity_poly.entity_id
_entity_poly.type
_entity_poly.pdbx_seq_one_letter_code
_entity_poly.pdbx_strand_id
1 'polypeptide(L)'
;MPAQTKTEVNDSLKAYSYRQLSEKFYASKSDSLKAIIYAKAYLTKATLAQDTMEIANGYYFLSDVTKDPSYYINYLTEIINKYQKTNNKKYPALPYLELGDYYYNRGKYDLALSYYIKAKNSSITNQNEEVKFVAIQRLALLKSINEDNKAALKLFKELYNNYKNKNTENDNNYHSLLINITISFIKLNEYDSASYYNKKVRELLLKSNNTSLVSYTIYHKAKIEYLKKNYTEAIVNFKKSLPGLLNDQNYNLASACYNFLQQAYEETGNNQKAIVYALKIDSLYKKNKFYHSSQRSAYKGLIAHYRAQKNDHKELEYINKYIRVDSALNSNALKMRKNLTNNYDIPKLLEERKALVNRLENRLTTTKKWLMGIGVISLVFILYFAYQARRNKVYKKRFTSLINSQKTGESNAEEQAIEYGNDLPEEVVTELLQCLDLFEKNHKYLSKKITLPSLAKSFHTNSSYLSKVINQYKKQSFRNYINKLRIDYAVERLKTDRVFRKYTHKAIGEEVGFKSTEAFTKAFYKHTGIKASFFITEFEKF
;
A
#
# COMPACT_ATOMS: atom_id res chain seq x y z
N MET A 1 -1.48 -22.02 50.38
CA MET A 1 -0.52 -22.86 49.65
C MET A 1 -1.28 -23.72 48.65
N PRO A 2 -1.10 -23.58 47.33
CA PRO A 2 -1.58 -24.60 46.40
C PRO A 2 -0.62 -25.80 46.44
N ALA A 3 -1.17 -27.00 46.35
CA ALA A 3 -0.47 -28.27 46.49
C ALA A 3 0.82 -28.35 45.65
N GLN A 4 1.93 -28.72 46.28
CA GLN A 4 3.18 -29.07 45.63
C GLN A 4 2.97 -30.30 44.73
N THR A 5 2.62 -30.07 43.47
CA THR A 5 2.78 -31.09 42.44
C THR A 5 4.27 -31.24 42.20
N LYS A 6 4.87 -32.33 42.71
CA LYS A 6 6.19 -32.82 42.32
C LYS A 6 6.16 -33.14 40.82
N THR A 7 6.29 -32.12 39.97
CA THR A 7 6.68 -32.34 38.58
C THR A 7 8.13 -32.77 38.59
N GLU A 8 8.41 -34.03 38.24
CA GLU A 8 9.77 -34.54 38.06
C GLU A 8 10.52 -33.64 37.07
N VAL A 9 11.46 -32.87 37.60
CA VAL A 9 12.38 -32.09 36.78
C VAL A 9 13.38 -33.08 36.18
N ASN A 10 13.39 -33.19 34.85
CA ASN A 10 14.33 -34.01 34.09
C ASN A 10 15.76 -33.83 34.64
N ASP A 11 16.44 -34.94 34.98
CA ASP A 11 17.73 -34.95 35.64
C ASP A 11 18.81 -34.12 34.92
N SER A 12 18.73 -34.06 33.58
CA SER A 12 19.63 -33.24 32.76
C SER A 12 19.56 -31.73 33.07
N LEU A 13 18.42 -31.24 33.58
CA LEU A 13 18.24 -29.81 33.90
C LEU A 13 18.84 -29.42 35.25
N LYS A 14 19.09 -30.39 36.15
CA LYS A 14 19.65 -30.13 37.49
C LYS A 14 21.10 -29.62 37.41
N ALA A 15 21.83 -29.99 36.37
CA ALA A 15 23.22 -29.62 36.13
C ALA A 15 23.40 -28.13 35.76
N TYR A 16 22.37 -27.44 35.26
CA TYR A 16 22.49 -26.05 34.85
C TYR A 16 22.57 -25.09 36.04
N SER A 17 23.40 -24.06 35.94
CA SER A 17 23.44 -22.94 36.90
C SER A 17 22.17 -22.08 36.84
N TYR A 18 21.92 -21.25 37.86
CA TYR A 18 20.81 -20.30 37.84
C TYR A 18 20.86 -19.40 36.60
N ARG A 19 22.04 -18.88 36.26
CA ARG A 19 22.25 -18.08 35.05
C ARG A 19 21.86 -18.84 33.78
N GLN A 20 22.32 -20.07 33.61
CA GLN A 20 22.01 -20.89 32.43
C GLN A 20 20.51 -21.21 32.34
N LEU A 21 19.85 -21.50 33.47
CA LEU A 21 18.41 -21.74 33.52
C LEU A 21 17.61 -20.47 33.17
N SER A 22 18.04 -19.31 33.67
CA SER A 22 17.45 -18.00 33.34
C SER A 22 17.60 -17.66 31.85
N GLU A 23 18.81 -17.82 31.28
CA GLU A 23 19.06 -17.60 29.86
C GLU A 23 18.20 -18.52 28.98
N LYS A 24 18.08 -19.81 29.35
CA LYS A 24 17.21 -20.77 28.65
C LYS A 24 15.73 -20.45 28.78
N PHE A 25 15.29 -19.97 29.95
CA PHE A 25 13.94 -19.47 30.15
C PHE A 25 13.63 -18.31 29.19
N TYR A 26 14.48 -17.28 29.17
CA TYR A 26 14.28 -16.12 28.29
C TYR A 26 14.35 -16.48 26.82
N ALA A 27 15.26 -17.38 26.42
CA ALA A 27 15.36 -17.88 25.05
C ALA A 27 14.11 -18.69 24.62
N SER A 28 13.38 -19.28 25.57
CA SER A 28 12.21 -20.11 25.29
C SER A 28 10.89 -19.36 25.47
N LYS A 29 10.89 -18.04 25.70
CA LYS A 29 9.66 -17.27 26.00
C LYS A 29 8.55 -17.39 24.96
N SER A 30 8.88 -17.63 23.69
CA SER A 30 7.90 -17.84 22.62
C SER A 30 7.17 -19.18 22.72
N ASP A 31 7.76 -20.17 23.40
CA ASP A 31 7.19 -21.47 23.69
C ASP A 31 6.90 -21.56 25.19
N SER A 32 5.67 -21.21 25.57
CA SER A 32 5.28 -21.10 26.97
C SER A 32 5.44 -22.43 27.73
N LEU A 33 5.22 -23.57 27.08
CA LEU A 33 5.38 -24.89 27.73
C LEU A 33 6.85 -25.13 28.06
N LYS A 34 7.75 -24.87 27.11
CA LYS A 34 9.19 -25.03 27.32
C LYS A 34 9.75 -24.03 28.33
N ALA A 35 9.28 -22.78 28.32
CA ALA A 35 9.65 -21.79 29.32
C ALA A 35 9.19 -22.19 30.74
N ILE A 36 7.99 -22.76 30.89
CA ILE A 36 7.50 -23.28 32.18
C ILE A 36 8.42 -24.38 32.72
N ILE A 37 8.94 -25.27 31.86
CA ILE A 37 9.88 -26.33 32.28
C ILE A 37 11.14 -25.71 32.90
N TYR A 38 11.74 -24.71 32.25
CA TYR A 38 12.93 -24.05 32.79
C TYR A 38 12.64 -23.25 34.07
N ALA A 39 11.49 -22.58 34.15
CA ALA A 39 11.06 -21.87 35.36
C ALA A 39 10.86 -22.83 36.55
N LYS A 40 10.23 -23.99 36.32
CA LYS A 40 10.07 -25.04 37.34
C LYS A 40 11.40 -25.67 37.76
N ALA A 41 12.30 -25.89 36.81
CA ALA A 41 13.65 -26.39 37.11
C ALA A 41 14.43 -25.38 37.98
N TYR A 42 14.36 -24.09 37.66
CA TYR A 42 14.94 -23.02 38.47
C TYR A 42 14.36 -23.01 39.88
N LEU A 43 13.03 -23.00 39.99
CA LEU A 43 12.33 -22.96 41.27
C LEU A 43 12.65 -24.20 42.14
N THR A 44 12.73 -25.37 41.53
CA THR A 44 13.11 -26.61 42.23
C THR A 44 14.52 -26.52 42.77
N LYS A 45 15.48 -26.05 41.95
CA LYS A 45 16.86 -25.83 42.39
C LYS A 45 16.94 -24.84 43.55
N ALA A 46 16.22 -23.73 43.45
CA ALA A 46 16.15 -22.70 44.49
C ALA A 46 15.51 -23.21 45.79
N THR A 47 14.46 -24.02 45.68
CA THR A 47 13.77 -24.62 46.83
C THR A 47 14.67 -25.63 47.54
N LEU A 48 15.40 -26.46 46.79
CA LEU A 48 16.38 -27.40 47.36
C LEU A 48 17.54 -26.69 48.06
N ALA A 49 18.00 -25.56 47.50
CA ALA A 49 19.02 -24.71 48.10
C ALA A 49 18.49 -23.86 49.27
N GLN A 50 17.17 -23.82 49.49
CA GLN A 50 16.50 -22.98 50.48
C GLN A 50 16.81 -21.47 50.34
N ASP A 51 17.20 -21.02 49.15
CA ASP A 51 17.50 -19.62 48.90
C ASP A 51 16.21 -18.84 48.62
N THR A 52 15.79 -18.06 49.61
CA THR A 52 14.53 -17.31 49.58
C THR A 52 14.41 -16.39 48.36
N MET A 53 15.50 -15.73 47.96
CA MET A 53 15.46 -14.79 46.85
C MET A 53 15.49 -15.51 45.50
N GLU A 54 16.20 -16.63 45.42
CA GLU A 54 16.15 -17.45 44.20
C GLU A 54 14.80 -18.16 44.04
N ILE A 55 14.13 -18.52 45.14
CA ILE A 55 12.76 -19.03 45.10
C ILE A 55 11.82 -17.93 44.58
N ALA A 56 11.99 -16.68 45.04
CA ALA A 56 11.25 -15.55 44.52
C ALA A 56 11.48 -15.36 43.00
N ASN A 57 12.73 -15.48 42.52
CA ASN A 57 13.04 -15.43 41.09
C ASN A 57 12.37 -16.55 40.29
N GLY A 58 12.33 -17.78 40.84
CA GLY A 58 11.59 -18.89 40.25
C GLY A 58 10.09 -18.61 40.11
N TYR A 59 9.47 -18.06 41.16
CA TYR A 59 8.07 -17.62 41.11
C TYR A 59 7.85 -16.42 40.18
N TYR A 60 8.83 -15.53 40.04
CA TYR A 60 8.79 -14.45 39.06
C TYR A 60 8.75 -15.00 37.63
N PHE A 61 9.58 -15.99 37.30
CA PHE A 61 9.56 -16.63 35.98
C PHE A 61 8.23 -17.33 35.70
N LEU A 62 7.68 -18.05 36.69
CA LEU A 62 6.34 -18.63 36.56
C LEU A 62 5.28 -17.56 36.36
N SER A 63 5.33 -16.46 37.12
CA SER A 63 4.40 -15.35 36.98
C SER A 63 4.45 -14.71 35.58
N ASP A 64 5.66 -14.51 35.05
CA ASP A 64 5.84 -13.90 33.74
C ASP A 64 5.39 -14.79 32.59
N VAL A 65 5.66 -16.10 32.64
CA VAL A 65 5.26 -17.03 31.56
C VAL A 65 3.77 -17.38 31.60
N THR A 66 3.19 -17.55 32.79
CA THR A 66 1.76 -17.88 32.96
C THR A 66 0.85 -16.65 32.89
N LYS A 67 1.43 -15.44 32.96
CA LYS A 67 0.72 -14.16 33.10
C LYS A 67 -0.12 -14.06 34.36
N ASP A 68 0.10 -14.93 35.34
CA ASP A 68 -0.53 -14.86 36.65
C ASP A 68 0.39 -14.18 37.67
N PRO A 69 0.07 -12.95 38.13
CA PRO A 69 0.87 -12.24 39.13
C PRO A 69 0.90 -12.94 40.51
N SER A 70 -0.04 -13.84 40.78
CA SER A 70 -0.26 -14.43 42.10
C SER A 70 0.94 -15.23 42.59
N TYR A 71 1.62 -15.97 41.71
CA TYR A 71 2.81 -16.78 42.06
C TYR A 71 3.88 -15.97 42.79
N TYR A 72 4.24 -14.81 42.23
CA TYR A 72 5.30 -13.98 42.78
C TYR A 72 4.81 -13.11 43.94
N ILE A 73 3.64 -12.48 43.79
CA ILE A 73 3.10 -11.57 44.81
C ILE A 73 2.77 -12.32 46.10
N ASN A 74 2.12 -13.49 46.01
CA ASN A 74 1.74 -14.25 47.20
C ASN A 74 2.97 -14.73 47.97
N TYR A 75 4.00 -15.21 47.26
CA TYR A 75 5.24 -15.66 47.87
C TYR A 75 5.97 -14.52 48.60
N LEU A 76 6.11 -13.35 47.97
CA LEU A 76 6.72 -12.19 48.62
C LEU A 76 5.88 -11.69 49.81
N THR A 77 4.55 -11.74 49.69
CA THR A 77 3.64 -11.35 50.79
C THR A 77 3.75 -12.31 51.98
N GLU A 78 3.92 -13.61 51.74
CA GLU A 78 4.17 -14.61 52.77
C GLU A 78 5.47 -14.32 53.53
N ILE A 79 6.56 -14.02 52.81
CA ILE A 79 7.83 -13.61 53.43
C ILE A 79 7.65 -12.33 54.26
N ILE A 80 6.95 -11.33 53.72
CA ILE A 80 6.68 -10.08 54.44
C ILE A 80 5.98 -10.37 55.77
N ASN A 81 4.89 -11.15 55.74
CA ASN A 81 4.10 -11.47 56.93
C ASN A 81 4.92 -12.28 57.95
N LYS A 82 5.73 -13.25 57.49
CA LYS A 82 6.60 -14.06 58.34
C LYS A 82 7.62 -13.23 59.12
N TYR A 83 8.20 -12.21 58.48
CA TYR A 83 9.28 -11.41 59.07
C TYR A 83 8.84 -10.04 59.59
N GLN A 84 7.56 -9.69 59.51
CA GLN A 84 7.04 -8.35 59.84
C GLN A 84 7.37 -7.87 61.27
N LYS A 85 7.45 -8.81 62.23
CA LYS A 85 7.74 -8.53 63.65
C LYS A 85 9.13 -9.00 64.08
N THR A 86 9.99 -9.34 63.12
CA THR A 86 11.33 -9.87 63.41
C THR A 86 12.39 -8.81 63.15
N ASN A 87 13.50 -8.84 63.89
CA ASN A 87 14.63 -7.93 63.67
C ASN A 87 15.57 -8.45 62.55
N ASN A 88 15.00 -8.93 61.45
CA ASN A 88 15.78 -9.48 60.34
C ASN A 88 16.30 -8.33 59.45
N LYS A 89 17.61 -8.27 59.22
CA LYS A 89 18.22 -7.20 58.41
C LYS A 89 17.66 -7.15 56.99
N LYS A 90 17.41 -8.28 56.33
CA LYS A 90 16.97 -8.32 54.91
C LYS A 90 15.45 -8.26 54.76
N TYR A 91 14.71 -8.92 55.64
CA TYR A 91 13.26 -9.07 55.55
C TYR A 91 12.55 -8.26 56.64
N PRO A 92 11.43 -7.57 56.34
CA PRO A 92 10.66 -7.58 55.08
C PRO A 92 11.09 -6.53 54.04
N ALA A 93 12.15 -5.75 54.32
CA ALA A 93 12.55 -4.62 53.48
C ALA A 93 12.82 -5.00 52.01
N LEU A 94 13.53 -6.11 51.76
CA LEU A 94 13.86 -6.56 50.41
C LEU A 94 12.63 -7.01 49.60
N PRO A 95 11.70 -7.86 50.12
CA PRO A 95 10.43 -8.15 49.46
C PRO A 95 9.58 -6.93 49.12
N TYR A 96 9.57 -5.90 49.98
CA TYR A 96 8.90 -4.64 49.64
C TYR A 96 9.58 -3.95 48.46
N LEU A 97 10.91 -3.95 48.39
CA LEU A 97 11.65 -3.39 47.27
C LEU A 97 11.35 -4.14 45.96
N GLU A 98 11.36 -5.47 46.00
CA GLU A 98 11.02 -6.34 44.87
C GLU A 98 9.59 -6.13 44.35
N LEU A 99 8.60 -6.03 45.25
CA LEU A 99 7.23 -5.68 44.86
C LEU A 99 7.17 -4.30 44.22
N GLY A 100 7.94 -3.34 44.75
CA GLY A 100 8.10 -2.02 44.15
C GLY A 100 8.60 -2.10 42.71
N ASP A 101 9.71 -2.81 42.47
CA ASP A 101 10.30 -3.01 41.13
C ASP A 101 9.33 -3.77 40.19
N TYR A 102 8.60 -4.76 40.72
CA TYR A 102 7.58 -5.50 39.98
C TYR A 102 6.42 -4.62 39.47
N TYR A 103 5.93 -3.72 40.30
CA TYR A 103 4.86 -2.78 39.93
C TYR A 103 5.38 -1.64 39.05
N TYR A 104 6.59 -1.17 39.31
CA TYR A 104 7.27 -0.16 38.50
C TYR A 104 7.41 -0.62 37.05
N ASN A 105 7.90 -1.84 36.82
CA ASN A 105 8.07 -2.43 35.49
C ASN A 105 6.76 -2.62 34.72
N ARG A 106 5.61 -2.58 35.42
CA ARG A 106 4.25 -2.65 34.84
C ARG A 106 3.57 -1.29 34.74
N GLY A 107 4.30 -0.20 34.97
CA GLY A 107 3.80 1.16 34.94
C GLY A 107 2.80 1.50 36.06
N LYS A 108 2.69 0.67 37.10
CA LYS A 108 1.83 0.93 38.27
C LYS A 108 2.60 1.74 39.31
N TYR A 109 2.95 2.98 38.96
CA TYR A 109 3.87 3.81 39.75
C TYR A 109 3.35 4.17 41.15
N ASP A 110 2.04 4.30 41.36
CA ASP A 110 1.48 4.57 42.70
C ASP A 110 1.71 3.40 43.66
N LEU A 111 1.50 2.17 43.18
CA LEU A 111 1.80 0.97 43.94
C LEU A 111 3.31 0.86 44.18
N ALA A 112 4.12 1.06 43.14
CA ALA A 112 5.57 1.05 43.26
C ALA A 112 6.08 2.03 44.33
N LEU A 113 5.57 3.27 44.30
CA LEU A 113 5.86 4.31 45.29
C LEU A 113 5.52 3.83 46.71
N SER A 114 4.33 3.29 46.91
CA SER A 114 3.89 2.78 48.22
C SER A 114 4.82 1.70 48.77
N TYR A 115 5.28 0.79 47.91
CA TYR A 115 6.16 -0.31 48.27
C TYR A 115 7.60 0.16 48.51
N TYR A 116 8.13 1.08 47.73
CA TYR A 116 9.44 1.67 47.99
C TYR A 116 9.50 2.47 49.29
N ILE A 117 8.41 3.16 49.67
CA ILE A 117 8.30 3.81 50.99
C ILE A 117 8.34 2.76 52.11
N LYS A 118 7.57 1.67 51.97
CA LYS A 118 7.60 0.55 52.94
C LYS A 118 8.99 -0.08 53.05
N ALA A 119 9.66 -0.30 51.91
CA ALA A 119 11.03 -0.83 51.86
C ALA A 119 12.01 0.08 52.61
N LYS A 120 11.97 1.39 52.32
CA LYS A 120 12.79 2.40 53.02
C LYS A 120 12.52 2.38 54.52
N ASN A 121 11.27 2.50 54.96
CA ASN A 121 10.94 2.58 56.39
C ASN A 121 11.33 1.28 57.14
N SER A 122 11.08 0.13 56.52
CA SER A 122 11.49 -1.17 57.08
C SER A 122 13.01 -1.31 57.15
N SER A 123 13.75 -0.84 56.13
CA SER A 123 15.21 -0.89 56.12
C SER A 123 15.85 -0.01 57.20
N ILE A 124 15.24 1.14 57.53
CA ILE A 124 15.67 2.00 58.64
C ILE A 124 15.46 1.27 59.98
N THR A 125 14.28 0.69 60.17
CA THR A 125 13.93 -0.06 61.39
C THR A 125 14.89 -1.24 61.61
N ASN A 126 15.24 -1.96 60.55
CA ASN A 126 16.08 -3.15 60.60
C ASN A 126 17.57 -2.86 60.37
N GLN A 127 17.96 -1.58 60.37
CA GLN A 127 19.36 -1.12 60.21
C GLN A 127 20.06 -1.70 58.97
N ASN A 128 19.33 -1.83 57.86
CA ASN A 128 19.86 -2.31 56.58
C ASN A 128 20.11 -1.14 55.64
N GLU A 129 21.35 -0.64 55.68
CA GLU A 129 21.79 0.49 54.86
C GLU A 129 21.71 0.20 53.36
N GLU A 130 22.01 -1.03 52.91
CA GLU A 130 22.01 -1.38 51.49
C GLU A 130 20.60 -1.24 50.87
N VAL A 131 19.60 -1.90 51.47
CA VAL A 131 18.21 -1.82 50.99
C VAL A 131 17.67 -0.40 51.13
N LYS A 132 18.07 0.32 52.18
CA LYS A 132 17.72 1.75 52.35
C LYS A 132 18.18 2.58 51.15
N PHE A 133 19.43 2.42 50.73
CA PHE A 133 19.99 3.17 49.60
C PHE A 133 19.29 2.83 48.29
N VAL A 134 19.06 1.54 48.02
CA VAL A 134 18.36 1.14 46.80
C VAL A 134 16.92 1.68 46.79
N ALA A 135 16.20 1.60 47.91
CA ALA A 135 14.85 2.15 48.03
C ALA A 135 14.83 3.68 47.80
N ILE A 136 15.76 4.43 48.37
CA ILE A 136 15.89 5.88 48.13
C ILE A 136 16.20 6.17 46.66
N GLN A 137 17.06 5.37 46.02
CA GLN A 137 17.37 5.52 44.60
C GLN A 137 16.12 5.28 43.73
N ARG A 138 15.31 4.25 44.03
CA ARG A 138 14.05 3.99 43.33
C ARG A 138 13.03 5.12 43.51
N LEU A 139 12.92 5.67 44.72
CA LEU A 139 12.08 6.84 44.99
C LEU A 139 12.53 8.08 44.20
N ALA A 140 13.85 8.32 44.12
CA ALA A 140 14.41 9.42 43.34
C ALA A 140 14.14 9.26 41.83
N LEU A 141 14.25 8.04 41.31
CA LEU A 141 13.89 7.73 39.91
C LEU A 141 12.41 8.00 39.63
N LEU A 142 11.50 7.55 40.49
CA LEU A 142 10.07 7.83 40.37
C LEU A 142 9.77 9.34 40.37
N LYS A 143 10.43 10.10 41.26
CA LYS A 143 10.31 11.57 41.28
C LYS A 143 10.80 12.19 39.97
N SER A 144 11.91 11.71 39.43
CA SER A 144 12.43 12.20 38.15
C SER A 144 11.50 11.90 36.97
N ILE A 145 10.81 10.76 36.99
CA ILE A 145 9.81 10.37 35.98
C ILE A 145 8.57 11.27 36.07
N ASN A 146 8.16 11.64 37.28
CA ASN A 146 7.04 12.55 37.54
C ASN A 146 7.42 14.04 37.38
N GLU A 147 8.58 14.34 36.79
CA GLU A 147 9.12 15.68 36.55
C GLU A 147 9.39 16.53 37.82
N ASP A 148 9.36 15.93 39.01
CA ASP A 148 9.82 16.52 40.27
C ASP A 148 11.36 16.39 40.39
N ASN A 149 12.06 17.02 39.43
CA ASN A 149 13.50 16.88 39.26
C ASN A 149 14.32 17.52 40.38
N LYS A 150 13.78 18.55 41.05
CA LYS A 150 14.42 19.17 42.22
C LYS A 150 14.43 18.20 43.40
N ALA A 151 13.31 17.55 43.72
CA ALA A 151 13.27 16.57 44.81
C ALA A 151 14.05 15.31 44.46
N ALA A 152 14.02 14.86 43.20
CA ALA A 152 14.85 13.75 42.73
C ALA A 152 16.34 14.05 42.95
N LEU A 153 16.81 15.22 42.53
CA LEU A 153 18.20 15.65 42.71
C LEU A 153 18.60 15.71 44.19
N LYS A 154 17.72 16.20 45.07
CA LYS A 154 17.97 16.23 46.52
C LYS A 154 18.27 14.82 47.05
N LEU A 155 17.46 13.83 46.68
CA LEU A 155 17.66 12.44 47.10
C LEU A 155 18.92 11.84 46.47
N PHE A 156 19.21 12.10 45.19
CA PHE A 156 20.45 11.62 44.57
C PHE A 156 21.70 12.24 45.22
N LYS A 157 21.65 13.51 45.62
CA LYS A 157 22.74 14.17 46.36
C LYS A 157 22.93 13.58 47.77
N GLU A 158 21.84 13.24 48.45
CA GLU A 158 21.89 12.52 49.73
C GLU A 158 22.64 11.18 49.58
N LEU A 159 22.27 10.39 48.57
CA LEU A 159 22.96 9.14 48.23
C LEU A 159 24.44 9.39 47.90
N TYR A 160 24.73 10.42 47.11
CA TYR A 160 26.08 10.75 46.68
C TYR A 160 27.00 11.09 47.85
N ASN A 161 26.48 11.79 48.86
CA ASN A 161 27.25 12.11 50.06
C ASN A 161 27.65 10.87 50.87
N ASN A 162 26.85 9.80 50.84
CA ASN A 162 27.21 8.55 51.51
C ASN A 162 28.42 7.85 50.85
N TYR A 163 28.59 8.04 49.54
CA TYR A 163 29.69 7.46 48.78
C TYR A 163 31.02 8.20 48.95
N LYS A 164 31.04 9.39 49.59
CA LYS A 164 32.20 10.29 49.64
C LYS A 164 33.47 9.66 50.23
N ASN A 165 33.34 8.63 51.07
CA ASN A 165 34.45 7.97 51.78
C ASN A 165 34.62 6.48 51.42
N LYS A 166 33.99 6.00 50.35
CA LYS A 166 34.06 4.59 49.91
C LYS A 166 34.94 4.45 48.66
N ASN A 167 35.60 3.30 48.49
CA ASN A 167 36.22 3.00 47.19
C ASN A 167 35.10 2.65 46.19
N THR A 168 34.83 3.57 45.28
CA THR A 168 33.72 3.48 44.31
C THR A 168 34.17 3.36 42.87
N GLU A 169 35.47 3.13 42.62
CA GLU A 169 36.04 3.16 41.26
C GLU A 169 35.40 2.12 40.33
N ASN A 170 35.02 0.97 40.89
CA ASN A 170 34.37 -0.12 40.15
C ASN A 170 32.90 -0.32 40.54
N ASP A 171 32.29 0.64 41.27
CA ASP A 171 30.91 0.49 41.76
C ASP A 171 29.89 0.97 40.70
N ASN A 172 29.22 0.01 40.06
CA ASN A 172 28.17 0.27 39.07
C ASN A 172 26.97 1.05 39.62
N ASN A 173 26.64 0.92 40.91
CA ASN A 173 25.56 1.68 41.53
C ASN A 173 25.96 3.15 41.68
N TYR A 174 27.22 3.41 42.02
CA TYR A 174 27.76 4.77 42.06
C TYR A 174 27.84 5.39 40.66
N HIS A 175 28.27 4.65 39.65
CA HIS A 175 28.24 5.12 38.26
C HIS A 175 26.81 5.50 37.82
N SER A 176 25.83 4.63 38.10
CA SER A 176 24.42 4.87 37.79
C SER A 176 23.87 6.09 38.53
N LEU A 177 24.27 6.30 39.79
CA LEU A 177 23.90 7.47 40.57
C LEU A 177 24.42 8.77 39.95
N LEU A 178 25.68 8.82 39.52
CA LEU A 178 26.26 10.00 38.88
C LEU A 178 25.56 10.32 37.54
N ILE A 179 25.17 9.30 36.78
CA ILE A 179 24.36 9.45 35.56
C ILE A 179 22.98 10.05 35.92
N ASN A 180 22.32 9.56 36.96
CA ASN A 180 21.02 10.11 37.39
C ASN A 180 21.11 11.56 37.90
N ILE A 181 22.20 11.92 38.59
CA ILE A 181 22.49 13.31 38.96
C ILE A 181 22.67 14.17 37.71
N THR A 182 23.44 13.68 36.73
CA THR A 182 23.62 14.34 35.43
C THR A 182 22.28 14.60 34.75
N ILE A 183 21.42 13.58 34.65
CA ILE A 183 20.09 13.69 34.04
C ILE A 183 19.24 14.72 34.77
N SER A 184 19.29 14.73 36.11
CA SER A 184 18.51 15.67 36.93
C SER A 184 18.95 17.12 36.67
N PHE A 185 20.26 17.39 36.62
CA PHE A 185 20.77 18.72 36.27
C PHE A 185 20.42 19.13 34.84
N ILE A 186 20.48 18.20 33.86
CA ILE A 186 20.01 18.47 32.49
C ILE A 186 18.54 18.92 32.49
N LYS A 187 17.67 18.22 33.22
CA LYS A 187 16.24 18.55 33.30
C LYS A 187 15.95 19.86 34.06
N LEU A 188 16.87 20.30 34.92
CA LEU A 188 16.83 21.59 35.60
C LEU A 188 17.50 22.72 34.82
N ASN A 189 17.98 22.45 33.60
CA ASN A 189 18.73 23.38 32.75
C ASN A 189 20.06 23.87 33.36
N GLU A 190 20.62 23.13 34.32
CA GLU A 190 21.91 23.43 34.97
C GLU A 190 23.07 22.69 34.27
N TYR A 191 23.43 23.16 33.08
CA TYR A 191 24.28 22.41 32.15
C TYR A 191 25.75 22.25 32.57
N ASP A 192 26.29 23.19 33.36
CA ASP A 192 27.68 23.11 33.82
C ASP A 192 27.82 22.07 34.93
N SER A 193 26.87 22.04 35.87
CA SER A 193 26.72 20.97 36.85
C SER A 193 26.55 19.62 36.15
N ALA A 194 25.66 19.54 35.16
CA ALA A 194 25.47 18.31 34.39
C ALA A 194 26.78 17.84 33.71
N SER A 195 27.51 18.76 33.07
CA SER A 195 28.80 18.46 32.43
C SER A 195 29.84 17.95 33.43
N TYR A 196 29.91 18.54 34.63
CA TYR A 196 30.81 18.11 35.69
C TYR A 196 30.55 16.66 36.11
N TYR A 197 29.31 16.32 36.48
CA TYR A 197 28.97 14.95 36.92
C TYR A 197 29.12 13.94 35.79
N ASN A 198 28.79 14.31 34.55
CA ASN A 198 28.94 13.45 33.39
C ASN A 198 30.41 13.14 33.07
N LYS A 199 31.28 14.16 33.14
CA LYS A 199 32.73 13.99 32.98
C LYS A 199 33.28 13.08 34.08
N LYS A 200 32.90 13.33 35.33
CA LYS A 200 33.33 12.53 36.48
C LYS A 200 33.01 11.04 36.33
N VAL A 201 31.77 10.69 35.98
CA VAL A 201 31.40 9.26 35.79
C VAL A 201 32.12 8.64 34.60
N ARG A 202 32.32 9.39 33.52
CA ARG A 202 33.04 8.89 32.35
C ARG A 202 34.49 8.57 32.66
N GLU A 203 35.18 9.40 33.43
CA GLU A 203 36.55 9.15 33.85
C GLU A 203 36.66 7.87 34.70
N LEU A 204 35.71 7.64 35.62
CA LEU A 204 35.65 6.41 36.42
C LEU A 204 35.39 5.17 35.56
N LEU A 205 34.48 5.26 34.59
CA LEU A 205 34.16 4.16 33.67
C LEU A 205 35.34 3.78 32.77
N LEU A 206 36.12 4.77 32.32
CA LEU A 206 37.32 4.53 31.52
C LEU A 206 38.44 3.87 32.33
N LYS A 207 38.55 4.17 33.63
CA LYS A 207 39.52 3.51 34.53
C LYS A 207 39.12 2.08 34.87
N SER A 208 37.83 1.83 35.07
CA SER A 208 37.29 0.52 35.46
C SER A 208 37.15 -0.49 34.29
N ASN A 209 37.59 -0.13 33.07
CA ASN A 209 37.37 -0.89 31.83
C ASN A 209 35.89 -1.25 31.56
N ASN A 210 34.94 -0.56 32.21
CA ASN A 210 33.51 -0.79 32.01
C ASN A 210 33.01 0.03 30.82
N THR A 211 33.20 -0.54 29.63
CA THR A 211 32.88 0.11 28.36
C THR A 211 31.38 0.24 28.08
N SER A 212 30.53 -0.59 28.70
CA SER A 212 29.08 -0.62 28.46
C SER A 212 28.40 0.72 28.79
N LEU A 213 28.75 1.33 29.93
CA LEU A 213 28.11 2.59 30.36
C LEU A 213 28.70 3.85 29.69
N VAL A 214 29.86 3.74 29.02
CA VAL A 214 30.53 4.89 28.39
C VAL A 214 29.63 5.53 27.33
N SER A 215 28.91 4.74 26.53
CA SER A 215 27.98 5.27 25.52
C SER A 215 26.88 6.15 26.11
N TYR A 216 26.40 5.86 27.32
CA TYR A 216 25.40 6.68 28.01
C TYR A 216 25.97 8.04 28.39
N THR A 217 27.21 8.09 28.87
CA THR A 217 27.88 9.36 29.19
C THR A 217 28.12 10.22 27.96
N ILE A 218 28.44 9.59 26.81
CA ILE A 218 28.61 10.29 25.53
C ILE A 218 27.26 10.83 25.05
N TYR A 219 26.17 10.05 25.20
CA TYR A 219 24.83 10.51 24.90
C TYR A 219 24.43 11.72 25.74
N HIS A 220 24.69 11.71 27.05
CA HIS A 220 24.38 12.84 27.92
C HIS A 220 25.24 14.07 27.61
N LYS A 221 26.53 13.89 27.28
CA LYS A 221 27.37 14.98 26.75
C LYS A 221 26.72 15.58 25.50
N ALA A 222 26.36 14.75 24.52
CA ALA A 222 25.74 15.19 23.28
C ALA A 222 24.44 15.97 23.52
N LYS A 223 23.61 15.50 24.47
CA LYS A 223 22.38 16.19 24.88
C LYS A 223 22.66 17.55 25.51
N ILE A 224 23.69 17.66 26.35
CA ILE A 224 24.10 18.95 26.93
C ILE A 224 24.54 19.91 25.82
N GLU A 225 25.40 19.47 24.89
CA GLU A 225 25.84 20.30 23.76
C GLU A 225 24.67 20.75 22.88
N TYR A 226 23.72 19.85 22.62
CA TYR A 226 22.50 20.17 21.88
C TYR A 226 21.70 21.28 22.57
N LEU A 227 21.49 21.17 23.89
CA LEU A 227 20.75 22.16 24.67
C LEU A 227 21.48 23.50 24.78
N LYS A 228 22.82 23.48 24.70
CA LYS A 228 23.67 24.69 24.56
C LYS A 228 23.70 25.23 23.12
N LYS A 229 22.95 24.65 22.18
CA LYS A 229 22.90 24.98 20.74
C LYS A 229 24.21 24.70 19.98
N ASN A 230 25.11 23.90 20.55
CA ASN A 230 26.33 23.44 19.90
C ASN A 230 26.02 22.23 19.00
N TYR A 231 25.18 22.43 17.98
CA TYR A 231 24.59 21.34 17.20
C TYR A 231 25.62 20.46 16.48
N THR A 232 26.70 21.04 15.95
CA THR A 232 27.76 20.31 15.25
C THR A 232 28.45 19.29 16.17
N GLU A 233 28.86 19.72 17.36
CA GLU A 233 29.50 18.85 18.37
C GLU A 233 28.49 17.83 18.93
N ALA A 234 27.23 18.24 19.13
CA ALA A 234 26.16 17.35 19.55
C ALA A 234 25.96 16.20 18.56
N ILE A 235 25.91 16.48 17.25
CA ILE A 235 25.77 15.48 16.18
C ILE A 235 26.90 14.44 16.23
N VAL A 236 28.14 14.88 16.40
CA VAL A 236 29.31 13.99 16.48
C VAL A 236 29.18 13.06 17.68
N ASN A 237 28.88 13.60 18.86
CA ASN A 237 28.78 12.79 20.08
C ASN A 237 27.56 11.87 20.05
N PHE A 238 26.40 12.29 19.54
CA PHE A 238 25.24 11.41 19.38
C PHE A 238 25.56 10.21 18.50
N LYS A 239 26.19 10.43 17.35
CA LYS A 239 26.64 9.33 16.47
C LYS A 239 27.60 8.37 17.18
N LYS A 240 28.53 8.90 17.98
CA LYS A 240 29.49 8.10 18.76
C LYS A 240 28.81 7.28 19.86
N SER A 241 27.76 7.79 20.49
CA SER A 241 27.02 7.06 21.53
C SER A 241 26.23 5.86 21.00
N LEU A 242 25.70 5.99 19.78
CA LEU A 242 24.67 5.15 19.21
C LEU A 242 25.02 3.65 19.12
N PRO A 243 26.24 3.22 18.70
CA PRO A 243 26.58 1.81 18.62
C PRO A 243 26.41 1.06 19.94
N GLY A 244 26.89 1.64 21.05
CA GLY A 244 26.74 1.03 22.37
C GLY A 244 25.28 0.98 22.83
N LEU A 245 24.48 2.03 22.56
CA LEU A 245 23.05 2.03 22.89
C LEU A 245 22.27 0.93 22.14
N LEU A 246 22.64 0.67 20.88
CA LEU A 246 22.02 -0.38 20.07
C LEU A 246 22.48 -1.77 20.49
N ASN A 247 23.77 -1.93 20.84
CA ASN A 247 24.32 -3.18 21.35
C ASN A 247 23.66 -3.61 22.67
N ASP A 248 23.46 -2.64 23.56
CA ASP A 248 22.74 -2.83 24.82
C ASP A 248 21.22 -2.99 24.64
N GLN A 249 20.72 -2.94 23.39
CA GLN A 249 19.30 -3.04 23.05
C GLN A 249 18.43 -1.97 23.74
N ASN A 250 19.02 -0.85 24.14
CA ASN A 250 18.29 0.26 24.74
C ASN A 250 17.61 1.09 23.65
N TYR A 251 16.56 0.51 23.05
CA TYR A 251 15.87 1.10 21.90
C TYR A 251 15.16 2.41 22.24
N ASN A 252 14.75 2.61 23.51
CA ASN A 252 14.20 3.88 23.97
C ASN A 252 15.25 5.00 23.85
N LEU A 253 16.44 4.79 24.41
CA LEU A 253 17.50 5.80 24.37
C LEU A 253 18.07 5.97 22.96
N ALA A 254 18.19 4.88 22.18
CA ALA A 254 18.58 4.96 20.77
C ALA A 254 17.55 5.76 19.94
N SER A 255 16.26 5.57 20.18
CA SER A 255 15.18 6.35 19.54
C SER A 255 15.24 7.83 19.92
N ALA A 256 15.50 8.13 21.20
CA ALA A 256 15.74 9.50 21.65
C ALA A 256 17.00 10.11 21.00
N CYS A 257 18.07 9.32 20.86
CA CYS A 257 19.31 9.75 20.19
C CYS A 257 19.07 10.08 18.70
N TYR A 258 18.31 9.24 17.99
CA TYR A 258 17.92 9.56 16.61
C TYR A 258 17.06 10.81 16.53
N ASN A 259 16.18 11.05 17.51
CA ASN A 259 15.37 12.27 17.55
C ASN A 259 16.23 13.53 17.70
N PHE A 260 17.20 13.52 18.62
CA PHE A 260 18.12 14.66 18.74
C PHE A 260 18.98 14.84 17.50
N LEU A 261 19.40 13.75 16.83
CA LEU A 261 20.09 13.85 15.54
C LEU A 261 19.20 14.45 14.45
N GLN A 262 17.93 14.03 14.36
CA GLN A 262 16.96 14.62 13.46
C GLN A 262 16.86 16.13 13.70
N GLN A 263 16.56 16.54 14.94
CA GLN A 263 16.36 17.94 15.29
C GLN A 263 17.63 18.77 15.08
N ALA A 264 18.81 18.26 15.46
CA ALA A 264 20.08 18.96 15.23
C ALA A 264 20.38 19.16 13.73
N TYR A 265 19.97 18.21 12.87
CA TYR A 265 20.08 18.38 11.43
C TYR A 265 19.06 19.37 10.85
N GLU A 266 17.85 19.45 11.41
CA GLU A 266 16.86 20.49 11.07
C GLU A 266 17.41 21.88 11.42
N GLU A 267 17.96 22.05 12.63
CA GLU A 267 18.54 23.30 13.14
C GLU A 267 19.78 23.77 12.34
N THR A 268 20.53 22.82 11.77
CA THR A 268 21.69 23.12 10.90
C THR A 268 21.32 23.21 9.42
N GLY A 269 20.03 23.19 9.07
CA GLY A 269 19.53 23.33 7.70
C GLY A 269 19.69 22.08 6.82
N ASN A 270 20.19 20.96 7.36
CA ASN A 270 20.38 19.73 6.60
C ASN A 270 19.14 18.83 6.65
N ASN A 271 18.06 19.28 6.01
CA ASN A 271 16.77 18.60 6.00
C ASN A 271 16.85 17.17 5.45
N GLN A 272 17.73 16.89 4.48
CA GLN A 272 17.90 15.54 3.95
C GLN A 272 18.38 14.55 5.03
N LYS A 273 19.39 14.94 5.84
CA LYS A 273 19.86 14.09 6.95
C LYS A 273 18.82 13.99 8.07
N ALA A 274 18.07 15.05 8.35
CA ALA A 274 16.98 14.99 9.32
C ALA A 274 15.97 13.88 8.97
N ILE A 275 15.55 13.82 7.70
CA ILE A 275 14.65 12.78 7.20
C ILE A 275 15.25 11.38 7.30
N VAL A 276 16.55 11.21 7.06
CA VAL A 276 17.23 9.92 7.28
C VAL A 276 17.09 9.46 8.73
N TYR A 277 17.22 10.36 9.71
CA TYR A 277 17.07 10.00 11.12
C TYR A 277 15.60 9.78 11.53
N ALA A 278 14.65 10.52 10.95
CA ALA A 278 13.23 10.24 11.12
C ALA A 278 12.87 8.82 10.62
N LEU A 279 13.40 8.41 9.46
CA LEU A 279 13.24 7.04 8.93
C LEU A 279 13.90 5.98 9.82
N LYS A 280 15.03 6.29 10.47
CA LYS A 280 15.67 5.38 11.44
C LYS A 280 14.79 5.15 12.67
N ILE A 281 14.07 6.18 13.14
CA ILE A 281 13.08 6.04 14.22
C ILE A 281 11.94 5.10 13.78
N ASP A 282 11.41 5.27 12.56
CA ASP A 282 10.38 4.38 12.01
C ASP A 282 10.86 2.93 11.87
N SER A 283 12.10 2.73 11.39
CA SER A 283 12.71 1.40 11.25
C SER A 283 12.88 0.71 12.61
N LEU A 284 13.34 1.45 13.62
CA LEU A 284 13.52 0.93 14.98
C LEU A 284 12.18 0.50 15.59
N TYR A 285 11.11 1.25 15.33
CA TYR A 285 9.74 0.86 15.67
C TYR A 285 9.30 -0.40 14.93
N LYS A 286 9.47 -0.45 13.61
CA LYS A 286 9.03 -1.57 12.77
C LYS A 286 9.61 -2.90 13.25
N LYS A 287 10.89 -2.89 13.64
CA LYS A 287 11.63 -4.06 14.13
C LYS A 287 11.20 -4.48 15.54
N ASN A 288 11.05 -3.53 16.47
CA ASN A 288 10.95 -3.83 17.91
C ASN A 288 9.56 -3.59 18.52
N LYS A 289 8.60 -3.03 17.77
CA LYS A 289 7.18 -2.85 18.14
C LYS A 289 6.93 -2.09 19.47
N PHE A 290 7.72 -1.06 19.77
CA PHE A 290 7.54 -0.22 20.98
C PHE A 290 7.10 1.22 20.66
N TYR A 291 6.38 1.85 21.57
CA TYR A 291 5.97 3.26 21.43
C TYR A 291 6.93 4.19 22.18
N HIS A 292 7.35 5.29 21.54
CA HIS A 292 8.25 6.28 22.14
C HIS A 292 7.95 7.68 21.60
N SER A 293 8.10 8.70 22.44
CA SER A 293 7.71 10.09 22.14
C SER A 293 8.38 10.69 20.90
N SER A 294 9.61 10.27 20.59
CA SER A 294 10.35 10.67 19.37
C SER A 294 9.59 10.38 18.06
N GLN A 295 8.75 9.35 18.04
CA GLN A 295 7.98 8.96 16.86
C GLN A 295 7.01 10.07 16.43
N ARG A 296 6.50 10.88 17.36
CA ARG A 296 5.64 12.03 17.03
C ARG A 296 6.39 13.04 16.16
N SER A 297 7.59 13.42 16.58
CA SER A 297 8.45 14.37 15.85
C SER A 297 8.88 13.80 14.50
N ALA A 298 9.30 12.53 14.48
CA ALA A 298 9.71 11.84 13.27
C ALA A 298 8.60 11.77 12.23
N TYR A 299 7.40 11.35 12.63
CA TYR A 299 6.27 11.23 11.72
C TYR A 299 5.74 12.58 11.26
N LYS A 300 5.76 13.62 12.10
CA LYS A 300 5.45 14.99 11.65
C LYS A 300 6.41 15.46 10.56
N GLY A 301 7.72 15.22 10.72
CA GLY A 301 8.73 15.51 9.70
C GLY A 301 8.52 14.72 8.41
N LEU A 302 8.20 13.42 8.51
CA LEU A 302 7.96 12.57 7.34
C LEU A 302 6.67 12.95 6.59
N ILE A 303 5.59 13.31 7.31
CA ILE A 303 4.35 13.82 6.70
C ILE A 303 4.65 15.07 5.88
N ALA A 304 5.35 16.06 6.47
CA ALA A 304 5.72 17.29 5.77
C ALA A 304 6.61 17.01 4.53
N HIS A 305 7.56 16.08 4.66
CA HIS A 305 8.44 15.68 3.56
C HIS A 305 7.70 15.06 2.38
N TYR A 306 6.82 14.08 2.63
CA TYR A 306 6.08 13.42 1.55
C TYR A 306 4.99 14.31 0.95
N ARG A 307 4.43 15.23 1.75
CA ARG A 307 3.55 16.29 1.27
C ARG A 307 4.26 17.20 0.27
N ALA A 308 5.48 17.64 0.58
CA ALA A 308 6.28 18.47 -0.34
C ALA A 308 6.61 17.73 -1.65
N GLN A 309 6.75 16.40 -1.61
CA GLN A 309 6.94 15.56 -2.78
C GLN A 309 5.64 15.20 -3.53
N LYS A 310 4.47 15.65 -3.05
CA LYS A 310 3.16 15.25 -3.56
C LYS A 310 2.95 13.72 -3.57
N ASN A 311 3.57 13.01 -2.64
CA ASN A 311 3.43 11.56 -2.49
C ASN A 311 2.27 11.23 -1.52
N ASP A 312 1.05 11.30 -2.03
CA ASP A 312 -0.19 11.11 -1.26
C ASP A 312 -0.21 9.76 -0.50
N HIS A 313 0.34 8.68 -1.08
CA HIS A 313 0.37 7.36 -0.44
C HIS A 313 1.27 7.34 0.81
N LYS A 314 2.48 7.88 0.69
CA LYS A 314 3.42 7.95 1.82
C LYS A 314 2.96 8.94 2.88
N GLU A 315 2.42 10.09 2.45
CA GLU A 315 1.81 11.05 3.38
C GLU A 315 0.71 10.37 4.21
N LEU A 316 -0.22 9.65 3.57
CA LEU A 316 -1.28 8.91 4.26
C LEU A 316 -0.72 7.82 5.19
N GLU A 317 0.31 7.10 4.76
CA GLU A 317 0.99 6.08 5.57
C GLU A 317 1.46 6.67 6.90
N TYR A 318 2.18 7.80 6.86
CA TYR A 318 2.75 8.42 8.06
C TYR A 318 1.71 9.18 8.91
N ILE A 319 0.65 9.74 8.30
CA ILE A 319 -0.50 10.25 9.07
C ILE A 319 -1.12 9.14 9.92
N ASN A 320 -1.38 7.98 9.34
CA ASN A 320 -1.96 6.84 10.06
C ASN A 320 -1.02 6.33 11.17
N LYS A 321 0.29 6.27 10.91
CA LYS A 321 1.29 5.89 11.92
C LYS A 321 1.33 6.92 13.07
N TYR A 322 1.31 8.22 12.77
CA TYR A 322 1.27 9.28 13.77
C TYR A 322 0.06 9.13 14.70
N ILE A 323 -1.14 8.95 14.15
CA ILE A 323 -2.37 8.78 14.93
C ILE A 323 -2.28 7.55 15.85
N ARG A 324 -1.76 6.43 15.34
CA ARG A 324 -1.55 5.21 16.15
C ARG A 324 -0.60 5.44 17.32
N VAL A 325 0.55 6.05 17.06
CA VAL A 325 1.54 6.36 18.09
C VAL A 325 0.96 7.33 19.11
N ASP A 326 0.29 8.40 18.65
CA ASP A 326 -0.28 9.39 19.54
C ASP A 326 -1.34 8.78 20.47
N SER A 327 -2.24 7.96 19.91
CA SER A 327 -3.24 7.23 20.67
C SER A 327 -2.60 6.29 21.70
N ALA A 328 -1.59 5.50 21.31
CA ALA A 328 -0.90 4.57 22.21
C ALA A 328 -0.10 5.27 23.31
N LEU A 329 0.53 6.40 23.00
CA LEU A 329 1.25 7.20 24.00
C LEU A 329 0.28 7.90 24.96
N ASN A 330 -0.88 8.37 24.47
CA ASN A 330 -1.88 9.03 25.30
C ASN A 330 -2.69 8.04 26.14
N SER A 331 -3.02 6.84 25.65
CA SER A 331 -3.65 5.79 26.48
C SER A 331 -2.75 5.34 27.63
N ASN A 332 -1.43 5.30 27.40
CA ASN A 332 -0.44 5.03 28.44
C ASN A 332 -0.20 6.25 29.34
N ALA A 333 -0.27 7.48 28.82
CA ALA A 333 -0.11 8.73 29.58
C ALA A 333 -1.38 9.16 30.35
N LEU A 334 -2.56 8.63 30.00
CA LEU A 334 -3.86 8.91 30.64
C LEU A 334 -3.91 8.48 32.13
N LYS A 335 -2.91 7.74 32.63
CA LYS A 335 -2.74 7.46 34.07
C LYS A 335 -1.82 8.44 34.81
N MET A 336 -1.02 9.26 34.12
CA MET A 336 0.05 10.07 34.75
C MET A 336 0.04 11.56 34.39
N ARG A 337 -0.63 11.98 33.32
CA ARG A 337 -0.70 13.39 32.90
C ARG A 337 -2.13 13.81 32.64
N LYS A 338 -2.78 14.33 33.68
CA LYS A 338 -4.12 14.92 33.56
C LYS A 338 -4.13 16.31 32.90
N ASN A 339 -2.97 16.86 32.53
CA ASN A 339 -2.86 18.17 31.88
C ASN A 339 -1.65 18.17 30.91
N LEU A 340 -1.80 18.88 29.78
CA LEU A 340 -0.83 19.09 28.66
C LEU A 340 -0.88 18.04 27.53
N THR A 341 -1.85 18.13 26.63
CA THR A 341 -1.83 19.02 25.44
C THR A 341 -3.20 18.95 24.77
N ASN A 342 -3.86 20.11 24.58
CA ASN A 342 -4.92 20.24 23.60
C ASN A 342 -4.31 19.91 22.23
N ASN A 343 -4.58 18.73 21.69
CA ASN A 343 -4.03 18.27 20.42
C ASN A 343 -4.73 18.98 19.25
N TYR A 344 -4.51 20.29 19.09
CA TYR A 344 -4.95 21.08 17.92
C TYR A 344 -4.54 20.41 16.59
N ASP A 345 -3.43 19.66 16.59
CA ASP A 345 -2.92 18.95 15.41
C ASP A 345 -3.74 17.69 15.03
N ILE A 346 -4.39 16.99 15.97
CA ILE A 346 -5.06 15.70 15.66
C ILE A 346 -6.35 15.86 14.85
N PRO A 347 -7.32 16.74 15.22
CA PRO A 347 -8.51 16.96 14.41
C PRO A 347 -8.18 17.40 12.99
N LYS A 348 -7.19 18.29 12.83
CA LYS A 348 -6.69 18.72 11.53
C LYS A 348 -6.10 17.57 10.72
N LEU A 349 -5.24 16.74 11.33
CA LEU A 349 -4.68 15.56 10.66
C LEU A 349 -5.76 14.53 10.27
N LEU A 350 -6.85 14.41 11.04
CA LEU A 350 -7.98 13.55 10.69
C LEU A 350 -8.76 14.10 9.47
N GLU A 351 -8.90 15.41 9.37
CA GLU A 351 -9.49 16.07 8.20
C GLU A 351 -8.60 15.91 6.96
N GLU A 352 -7.31 16.19 7.08
CA GLU A 352 -6.31 15.99 6.01
C GLU A 352 -6.32 14.53 5.53
N ARG A 353 -6.36 13.56 6.45
CA ARG A 353 -6.52 12.14 6.15
C ARG A 353 -7.76 11.87 5.29
N LYS A 354 -8.93 12.39 5.69
CA LYS A 354 -10.19 12.20 4.95
C LYS A 354 -10.08 12.76 3.53
N ALA A 355 -9.57 13.98 3.38
CA ALA A 355 -9.36 14.61 2.08
C ALA A 355 -8.41 13.80 1.19
N LEU A 356 -7.35 13.24 1.77
CA LEU A 356 -6.34 12.45 1.05
C LEU A 356 -6.91 11.10 0.59
N VAL A 357 -7.68 10.42 1.44
CA VAL A 357 -8.39 9.18 1.08
C VAL A 357 -9.36 9.45 -0.08
N ASN A 358 -10.19 10.49 0.03
CA ASN A 358 -11.14 10.85 -1.03
C ASN A 358 -10.41 11.16 -2.35
N ARG A 359 -9.26 11.85 -2.31
CA ARG A 359 -8.45 12.13 -3.50
C ARG A 359 -7.94 10.85 -4.16
N LEU A 360 -7.42 9.91 -3.37
CA LEU A 360 -6.92 8.63 -3.87
C LEU A 360 -8.05 7.78 -4.47
N GLU A 361 -9.20 7.72 -3.81
CA GLU A 361 -10.39 7.02 -4.31
C GLU A 361 -10.93 7.66 -5.61
N ASN A 362 -10.97 8.99 -5.69
CA ASN A 362 -11.38 9.70 -6.90
C ASN A 362 -10.42 9.41 -8.08
N ARG A 363 -9.10 9.38 -7.84
CA ARG A 363 -8.14 8.99 -8.89
C ARG A 363 -8.38 7.56 -9.37
N LEU A 364 -8.56 6.61 -8.45
CA LEU A 364 -8.84 5.20 -8.79
C LEU A 364 -10.18 5.03 -9.53
N THR A 365 -11.23 5.74 -9.14
CA THR A 365 -12.53 5.67 -9.83
C THR A 365 -12.45 6.31 -11.22
N THR A 366 -11.70 7.40 -11.36
CA THR A 366 -11.49 8.09 -12.64
C THR A 366 -10.69 7.22 -13.61
N THR A 367 -9.61 6.57 -13.16
CA THR A 367 -8.84 5.64 -14.01
C THR A 367 -9.67 4.43 -14.43
N LYS A 368 -10.49 3.86 -13.53
CA LYS A 368 -11.45 2.80 -13.88
C LYS A 368 -12.46 3.24 -14.94
N LYS A 369 -13.04 4.45 -14.82
CA LYS A 369 -13.96 5.01 -15.83
C LYS A 369 -13.29 5.16 -17.19
N TRP A 370 -12.06 5.68 -17.23
CA TRP A 370 -11.28 5.79 -18.47
C TRP A 370 -11.01 4.42 -19.11
N LEU A 371 -10.62 3.42 -18.32
CA LEU A 371 -10.43 2.05 -18.80
C LEU A 371 -11.71 1.43 -19.36
N MET A 372 -12.86 1.65 -18.70
CA MET A 372 -14.16 1.21 -19.22
C MET A 372 -14.49 1.90 -20.55
N GLY A 373 -14.24 3.21 -20.67
CA GLY A 373 -14.44 3.96 -21.92
C GLY A 373 -13.59 3.43 -23.08
N ILE A 374 -12.30 3.15 -22.83
CA ILE A 374 -11.41 2.53 -23.82
C ILE A 374 -11.96 1.15 -24.23
N GLY A 375 -12.40 0.33 -23.27
CA GLY A 375 -13.00 -0.98 -23.56
C GLY A 375 -14.22 -0.92 -24.47
N VAL A 376 -15.12 0.06 -24.26
CA VAL A 376 -16.28 0.28 -25.12
C VAL A 376 -15.86 0.68 -26.53
N ILE A 377 -14.90 1.60 -26.66
CA ILE A 377 -14.38 2.04 -27.97
C ILE A 377 -13.72 0.87 -28.72
N SER A 378 -12.89 0.07 -28.04
CA SER A 378 -12.28 -1.12 -28.63
C SER A 378 -13.33 -2.13 -29.11
N LEU A 379 -14.41 -2.34 -28.35
CA LEU A 379 -15.52 -3.21 -28.76
C LEU A 379 -16.20 -2.70 -30.04
N VAL A 380 -16.44 -1.39 -30.15
CA VAL A 380 -17.02 -0.78 -31.36
C VAL A 380 -16.11 -0.99 -32.57
N PHE A 381 -14.79 -0.81 -32.43
CA PHE A 381 -13.84 -1.10 -33.50
C PHE A 381 -13.86 -2.58 -33.92
N ILE A 382 -13.88 -3.50 -32.96
CA ILE A 382 -13.95 -4.95 -33.23
C ILE A 382 -15.22 -5.28 -34.03
N LEU A 383 -16.38 -4.75 -33.62
CA LEU A 383 -17.64 -4.94 -34.32
C LEU A 383 -17.62 -4.34 -35.73
N TYR A 384 -17.05 -3.15 -35.89
CA TYR A 384 -16.89 -2.50 -37.18
C TYR A 384 -16.00 -3.32 -38.14
N PHE A 385 -14.85 -3.79 -37.68
CA PHE A 385 -13.96 -4.63 -38.48
C PHE A 385 -14.58 -6.00 -38.81
N ALA A 386 -15.29 -6.61 -37.86
CA ALA A 386 -16.03 -7.86 -38.10
C ALA A 386 -17.13 -7.66 -39.16
N TYR A 387 -17.87 -6.56 -39.10
CA TYR A 387 -18.85 -6.19 -40.12
C TYR A 387 -18.20 -5.99 -41.49
N GLN A 388 -17.09 -5.25 -41.55
CA GLN A 388 -16.35 -4.99 -42.79
C GLN A 388 -15.83 -6.29 -43.42
N ALA A 389 -15.27 -7.21 -42.60
CA ALA A 389 -14.80 -8.51 -43.05
C ALA A 389 -15.93 -9.38 -43.60
N ARG A 390 -17.08 -9.44 -42.90
CA ARG A 390 -18.28 -10.16 -43.38
C ARG A 390 -18.77 -9.60 -44.71
N ARG A 391 -18.89 -8.27 -44.82
CA ARG A 391 -19.32 -7.60 -46.04
C ARG A 391 -18.38 -7.90 -47.21
N ASN A 392 -17.07 -7.82 -47.01
CA ASN A 392 -16.08 -8.14 -48.04
C ASN A 392 -16.19 -9.60 -48.50
N LYS A 393 -16.41 -10.55 -47.59
CA LYS A 393 -16.62 -11.96 -47.95
C LYS A 393 -17.86 -12.16 -48.85
N VAL A 394 -18.97 -11.48 -48.54
CA VAL A 394 -20.18 -11.52 -49.38
C VAL A 394 -19.92 -10.89 -50.76
N TYR A 395 -19.23 -9.75 -50.81
CA TYR A 395 -18.92 -9.07 -52.07
C TYR A 395 -18.03 -9.93 -52.97
N LYS A 396 -17.04 -10.62 -52.41
CA LYS A 396 -16.22 -11.59 -53.15
C LYS A 396 -17.03 -12.75 -53.70
N LYS A 397 -17.95 -13.33 -52.91
CA LYS A 397 -18.83 -14.42 -53.38
C LYS A 397 -19.73 -13.99 -54.54
N ARG A 398 -20.27 -12.77 -54.49
CA ARG A 398 -21.10 -12.21 -55.59
C ARG A 398 -20.28 -11.87 -56.83
N PHE A 399 -19.06 -11.39 -56.64
CA PHE A 399 -18.12 -11.17 -57.72
C PHE A 399 -17.79 -12.47 -58.45
N THR A 400 -17.41 -13.53 -57.72
CA THR A 400 -17.14 -14.84 -58.34
C THR A 400 -18.36 -15.43 -59.04
N SER A 401 -19.58 -15.24 -58.52
CA SER A 401 -20.77 -15.65 -59.28
C SER A 401 -20.90 -14.86 -60.59
N LEU A 402 -20.73 -13.54 -60.61
CA LEU A 402 -20.85 -12.73 -61.84
C LEU A 402 -19.80 -13.07 -62.92
N ILE A 403 -18.63 -13.56 -62.50
CA ILE A 403 -17.59 -14.04 -63.43
C ILE A 403 -17.89 -15.46 -63.92
N ASN A 404 -18.43 -16.33 -63.07
CA ASN A 404 -18.67 -17.74 -63.41
C ASN A 404 -20.03 -18.01 -64.07
N SER A 405 -21.05 -17.16 -63.87
CA SER A 405 -22.41 -17.30 -64.40
C SER A 405 -22.54 -17.21 -65.94
N GLN A 406 -21.42 -17.06 -66.68
CA GLN A 406 -21.38 -17.15 -68.14
C GLN A 406 -20.75 -18.44 -68.68
N LYS A 407 -20.26 -19.33 -67.81
CA LYS A 407 -19.78 -20.67 -68.24
C LYS A 407 -20.88 -21.73 -68.29
N THR A 408 -22.07 -21.42 -67.84
CA THR A 408 -23.25 -22.29 -67.91
C THR A 408 -24.45 -21.43 -68.26
N GLY A 409 -24.88 -21.52 -69.53
CA GLY A 409 -26.12 -20.91 -69.96
C GLY A 409 -27.28 -21.67 -69.35
N GLU A 410 -27.88 -21.12 -68.30
CA GLU A 410 -29.19 -21.57 -67.81
C GLU A 410 -29.82 -20.45 -66.96
N SER A 411 -30.94 -19.95 -67.49
CA SER A 411 -31.80 -18.95 -66.88
C SER A 411 -32.77 -19.66 -65.93
N ASN A 412 -32.49 -19.63 -64.62
CA ASN A 412 -33.52 -19.92 -63.61
C ASN A 412 -34.21 -18.60 -63.23
N ALA A 413 -35.22 -18.24 -64.01
CA ALA A 413 -36.24 -17.28 -63.61
C ALA A 413 -37.43 -18.08 -63.09
N GLU A 414 -37.71 -17.97 -61.80
CA GLU A 414 -38.94 -18.45 -61.18
C GLU A 414 -40.15 -17.90 -61.95
N GLU A 415 -40.95 -18.82 -62.47
CA GLU A 415 -42.20 -18.54 -63.18
C GLU A 415 -43.28 -18.10 -62.20
N GLN A 416 -43.67 -16.83 -62.29
CA GLN A 416 -45.04 -16.42 -62.02
C GLN A 416 -45.59 -15.86 -63.34
N ALA A 417 -46.51 -16.62 -63.93
CA ALA A 417 -47.27 -16.19 -65.10
C ALA A 417 -48.33 -15.18 -64.66
N ILE A 418 -48.19 -13.92 -65.08
CA ILE A 418 -49.30 -12.98 -65.04
C ILE A 418 -49.98 -13.08 -66.40
N GLU A 419 -51.18 -13.66 -66.41
CA GLU A 419 -52.05 -13.75 -67.58
C GLU A 419 -52.57 -12.35 -67.91
N TYR A 420 -52.12 -11.77 -69.02
CA TYR A 420 -52.65 -10.54 -69.59
C TYR A 420 -53.39 -10.88 -70.88
N GLY A 421 -54.66 -10.45 -70.99
CA GLY A 421 -55.59 -10.83 -72.05
C GLY A 421 -55.13 -10.51 -73.48
N ASN A 422 -55.56 -11.37 -74.40
CA ASN A 422 -55.36 -11.33 -75.86
C ASN A 422 -56.00 -10.10 -76.51
N ASP A 423 -55.30 -8.96 -76.47
CA ASP A 423 -55.72 -7.72 -77.16
C ASP A 423 -54.67 -7.21 -78.17
N LEU A 424 -53.66 -8.00 -78.49
CA LEU A 424 -52.59 -7.64 -79.41
C LEU A 424 -52.51 -8.66 -80.56
N PRO A 425 -52.59 -8.23 -81.83
CA PRO A 425 -52.40 -9.12 -82.96
C PRO A 425 -51.03 -9.81 -82.88
N GLU A 426 -51.00 -11.14 -82.98
CA GLU A 426 -49.81 -11.97 -82.80
C GLU A 426 -48.68 -11.60 -83.79
N GLU A 427 -49.06 -11.15 -84.98
CA GLU A 427 -48.15 -10.66 -86.02
C GLU A 427 -47.41 -9.38 -85.60
N VAL A 428 -48.11 -8.44 -84.95
CA VAL A 428 -47.54 -7.17 -84.44
C VAL A 428 -46.63 -7.42 -83.23
N VAL A 429 -46.97 -8.39 -82.37
CA VAL A 429 -46.10 -8.77 -81.25
C VAL A 429 -44.80 -9.38 -81.77
N THR A 430 -44.90 -10.27 -82.75
CA THR A 430 -43.73 -10.91 -83.38
C THR A 430 -42.82 -9.89 -84.04
N GLU A 431 -43.38 -8.92 -84.77
CA GLU A 431 -42.62 -7.82 -85.38
C GLU A 431 -41.92 -6.93 -84.33
N LEU A 432 -42.61 -6.61 -83.23
CA LEU A 432 -42.03 -5.81 -82.14
C LEU A 432 -40.92 -6.55 -81.38
N LEU A 433 -41.04 -7.86 -81.21
CA LEU A 433 -39.99 -8.69 -80.62
C LEU A 433 -38.75 -8.75 -81.52
N GLN A 434 -38.93 -8.92 -82.84
CA GLN A 434 -37.84 -8.84 -83.80
C GLN A 434 -37.16 -7.46 -83.80
N CYS A 435 -37.94 -6.39 -83.72
CA CYS A 435 -37.42 -5.03 -83.59
C CYS A 435 -36.64 -4.83 -82.28
N LEU A 436 -37.11 -5.40 -81.15
CA LEU A 436 -36.40 -5.39 -79.88
C LEU A 436 -35.08 -6.16 -79.97
N ASP A 437 -35.06 -7.32 -80.60
CA ASP A 437 -33.85 -8.13 -80.77
C ASP A 437 -32.82 -7.42 -81.65
N LEU A 438 -33.26 -6.77 -82.74
CA LEU A 438 -32.39 -5.92 -83.57
C LEU A 438 -31.89 -4.71 -82.80
N PHE A 439 -32.71 -4.14 -81.91
CA PHE A 439 -32.34 -3.01 -81.06
C PHE A 439 -31.30 -3.41 -80.01
N GLU A 440 -31.43 -4.60 -79.42
CA GLU A 440 -30.44 -5.20 -78.52
C GLU A 440 -29.13 -5.51 -79.25
N LYS A 441 -29.19 -6.23 -80.38
CA LYS A 441 -28.02 -6.63 -81.19
C LYS A 441 -27.20 -5.42 -81.67
N ASN A 442 -27.87 -4.34 -82.05
CA ASN A 442 -27.20 -3.13 -82.53
C ASN A 442 -26.80 -2.17 -81.39
N HIS A 443 -26.91 -2.59 -80.13
CA HIS A 443 -26.58 -1.80 -78.94
C HIS A 443 -27.22 -0.39 -78.90
N LYS A 444 -28.39 -0.22 -79.55
CA LYS A 444 -29.06 1.09 -79.65
C LYS A 444 -29.50 1.63 -78.29
N TYR A 445 -29.63 0.76 -77.28
CA TYR A 445 -29.92 1.11 -75.88
C TYR A 445 -28.84 1.97 -75.21
N LEU A 446 -27.60 2.01 -75.73
CA LEU A 446 -26.51 2.84 -75.18
C LEU A 446 -26.72 4.35 -75.43
N SER A 447 -27.64 4.74 -76.31
CA SER A 447 -27.93 6.15 -76.56
C SER A 447 -28.69 6.81 -75.40
N LYS A 448 -28.18 7.96 -74.93
CA LYS A 448 -28.81 8.79 -73.88
C LYS A 448 -30.18 9.38 -74.28
N LYS A 449 -30.49 9.36 -75.59
CA LYS A 449 -31.73 9.87 -76.18
C LYS A 449 -32.87 8.83 -76.19
N ILE A 450 -32.59 7.57 -75.85
CA ILE A 450 -33.61 6.52 -75.82
C ILE A 450 -34.59 6.76 -74.67
N THR A 451 -35.85 6.91 -75.06
CA THR A 451 -37.05 6.97 -74.22
C THR A 451 -38.10 6.03 -74.81
N LEU A 452 -39.11 5.65 -74.02
CA LEU A 452 -40.17 4.77 -74.50
C LEU A 452 -40.90 5.35 -75.74
N PRO A 453 -41.27 6.66 -75.78
CA PRO A 453 -41.87 7.25 -76.97
C PRO A 453 -40.95 7.28 -78.19
N SER A 454 -39.66 7.56 -77.99
CA SER A 454 -38.71 7.58 -79.12
C SER A 454 -38.49 6.18 -79.71
N LEU A 455 -38.49 5.13 -78.87
CA LEU A 455 -38.33 3.76 -79.34
C LEU A 455 -39.59 3.26 -80.03
N ALA A 456 -40.77 3.54 -79.47
CA ALA A 456 -42.05 3.20 -80.07
C ALA A 456 -42.19 3.82 -81.47
N LYS A 457 -41.83 5.10 -81.62
CA LYS A 457 -41.81 5.78 -82.92
C LYS A 457 -40.87 5.10 -83.93
N SER A 458 -39.69 4.64 -83.50
CA SER A 458 -38.74 3.95 -84.38
C SER A 458 -39.17 2.53 -84.79
N PHE A 459 -40.09 1.93 -84.04
CA PHE A 459 -40.69 0.62 -84.34
C PHE A 459 -42.07 0.78 -84.99
N HIS A 460 -42.42 1.99 -85.45
CA HIS A 460 -43.71 2.32 -86.04
C HIS A 460 -44.92 1.92 -85.17
N THR A 461 -44.78 2.00 -83.85
CA THR A 461 -45.84 1.66 -82.88
C THR A 461 -46.08 2.79 -81.87
N ASN A 462 -47.02 2.60 -80.95
CA ASN A 462 -47.29 3.53 -79.85
C ASN A 462 -46.62 3.06 -78.54
N SER A 463 -46.35 4.02 -77.63
CA SER A 463 -45.66 3.76 -76.35
C SER A 463 -46.37 2.73 -75.46
N SER A 464 -47.71 2.66 -75.54
CA SER A 464 -48.52 1.75 -74.74
C SER A 464 -48.30 0.30 -75.18
N TYR A 465 -48.35 0.05 -76.50
CA TYR A 465 -48.11 -1.25 -77.09
C TYR A 465 -46.69 -1.74 -76.79
N LEU A 466 -45.68 -0.90 -77.02
CA LEU A 466 -44.30 -1.28 -76.74
C LEU A 466 -44.05 -1.54 -75.25
N SER A 467 -44.64 -0.74 -74.36
CA SER A 467 -44.52 -0.99 -72.92
C SER A 467 -45.21 -2.27 -72.48
N LYS A 468 -46.39 -2.59 -73.06
CA LYS A 468 -47.09 -3.86 -72.80
C LYS A 468 -46.23 -5.04 -73.24
N VAL A 469 -45.67 -5.01 -74.46
CA VAL A 469 -44.79 -6.07 -74.97
C VAL A 469 -43.54 -6.23 -74.12
N ILE A 470 -42.85 -5.15 -73.74
CA ILE A 470 -41.66 -5.25 -72.89
C ILE A 470 -42.01 -5.77 -71.48
N ASN A 471 -43.10 -5.30 -70.89
CA ASN A 471 -43.55 -5.78 -69.58
C ASN A 471 -43.92 -7.25 -69.62
N GLN A 472 -44.59 -7.71 -70.68
CA GLN A 472 -45.08 -9.08 -70.83
C GLN A 472 -43.93 -10.05 -71.16
N TYR A 473 -43.11 -9.74 -72.16
CA TYR A 473 -42.11 -10.67 -72.69
C TYR A 473 -40.72 -10.51 -72.06
N LYS A 474 -40.34 -9.30 -71.62
CA LYS A 474 -39.07 -9.06 -70.92
C LYS A 474 -39.26 -8.97 -69.40
N LYS A 475 -40.50 -9.13 -68.90
CA LYS A 475 -40.89 -9.16 -67.46
C LYS A 475 -40.37 -7.98 -66.64
N GLN A 476 -40.20 -6.81 -67.26
CA GLN A 476 -39.58 -5.63 -66.63
C GLN A 476 -40.16 -4.34 -67.21
N SER A 477 -40.23 -3.28 -66.39
CA SER A 477 -40.54 -1.94 -66.90
C SER A 477 -39.49 -1.49 -67.91
N PHE A 478 -39.89 -0.68 -68.90
CA PHE A 478 -38.98 -0.13 -69.92
C PHE A 478 -37.69 0.46 -69.31
N ARG A 479 -37.80 1.19 -68.19
CA ARG A 479 -36.64 1.77 -67.51
C ARG A 479 -35.70 0.71 -66.93
N ASN A 480 -36.24 -0.34 -66.31
CA ASN A 480 -35.45 -1.43 -65.76
C ASN A 480 -34.82 -2.28 -66.86
N TYR A 481 -35.57 -2.52 -67.94
CA TYR A 481 -35.11 -3.24 -69.12
C TYR A 481 -33.90 -2.54 -69.77
N ILE A 482 -34.01 -1.25 -70.08
CA ILE A 482 -32.90 -0.47 -70.63
C ILE A 482 -31.71 -0.41 -69.66
N ASN A 483 -31.95 -0.21 -68.36
CA ASN A 483 -30.87 -0.17 -67.37
C ASN A 483 -30.16 -1.52 -67.25
N LYS A 484 -30.90 -2.64 -67.29
CA LYS A 484 -30.33 -4.00 -67.27
C LYS A 484 -29.40 -4.18 -68.46
N LEU A 485 -29.88 -3.95 -69.69
CA LEU A 485 -29.06 -4.06 -70.91
C LEU A 485 -27.78 -3.21 -70.85
N ARG A 486 -27.88 -1.99 -70.32
CA ARG A 486 -26.72 -1.09 -70.14
C ARG A 486 -25.73 -1.61 -69.10
N ILE A 487 -26.20 -2.13 -67.98
CA ILE A 487 -25.32 -2.70 -66.94
C ILE A 487 -24.70 -4.01 -67.40
N ASP A 488 -25.46 -4.87 -68.06
CA ASP A 488 -24.96 -6.14 -68.62
C ASP A 488 -23.86 -5.83 -69.64
N TYR A 489 -24.09 -4.89 -70.56
CA TYR A 489 -23.05 -4.41 -71.48
C TYR A 489 -21.84 -3.80 -70.76
N ALA A 490 -22.06 -3.00 -69.71
CA ALA A 490 -20.98 -2.41 -68.92
C ALA A 490 -20.13 -3.50 -68.25
N VAL A 491 -20.76 -4.53 -67.66
CA VAL A 491 -20.09 -5.65 -67.01
C VAL A 491 -19.27 -6.45 -68.03
N GLU A 492 -19.84 -6.76 -69.19
CA GLU A 492 -19.15 -7.48 -70.26
C GLU A 492 -17.95 -6.71 -70.79
N ARG A 493 -18.13 -5.41 -71.07
CA ARG A 493 -17.05 -4.56 -71.55
C ARG A 493 -15.97 -4.35 -70.49
N LEU A 494 -16.35 -4.28 -69.20
CA LEU A 494 -15.38 -4.23 -68.10
C LEU A 494 -14.57 -5.52 -67.99
N LYS A 495 -15.09 -6.69 -68.38
CA LYS A 495 -14.34 -7.93 -68.44
C LYS A 495 -13.34 -7.95 -69.59
N THR A 496 -13.76 -7.53 -70.78
CA THR A 496 -12.99 -7.70 -72.03
C THR A 496 -12.04 -6.55 -72.34
N ASP A 497 -12.37 -5.30 -72.00
CA ASP A 497 -11.63 -4.11 -72.40
C ASP A 497 -10.79 -3.53 -71.24
N ARG A 498 -9.45 -3.62 -71.38
CA ARG A 498 -8.48 -3.09 -70.42
C ARG A 498 -8.48 -1.56 -70.33
N VAL A 499 -8.79 -0.86 -71.42
CA VAL A 499 -8.81 0.60 -71.46
C VAL A 499 -10.08 1.10 -70.77
N PHE A 500 -11.22 0.45 -71.05
CA PHE A 500 -12.50 0.77 -70.43
C PHE A 500 -12.48 0.60 -68.90
N ARG A 501 -11.69 -0.34 -68.36
CA ARG A 501 -11.50 -0.48 -66.90
C ARG A 501 -10.83 0.72 -66.23
N LYS A 502 -10.02 1.49 -66.96
CA LYS A 502 -9.34 2.68 -66.43
C LYS A 502 -10.23 3.92 -66.40
N TYR A 503 -11.44 3.83 -66.94
CA TYR A 503 -12.35 4.96 -67.00
C TYR A 503 -12.92 5.28 -65.62
N THR A 504 -13.18 6.57 -65.38
CA THR A 504 -13.91 6.99 -64.18
C THR A 504 -15.35 6.46 -64.24
N HIS A 505 -15.99 6.23 -63.09
CA HIS A 505 -17.41 5.82 -63.06
C HIS A 505 -18.34 6.79 -63.83
N LYS A 506 -17.96 8.07 -63.91
CA LYS A 506 -18.67 9.05 -64.73
C LYS A 506 -18.52 8.72 -66.22
N ALA A 507 -17.31 8.51 -66.71
CA ALA A 507 -17.06 8.14 -68.09
C ALA A 507 -17.71 6.80 -68.47
N ILE A 508 -17.61 5.76 -67.62
CA ILE A 508 -18.28 4.47 -67.83
C ILE A 508 -19.79 4.66 -67.94
N GLY A 509 -20.39 5.36 -66.96
CA GLY A 509 -21.82 5.62 -66.95
C GLY A 509 -22.29 6.39 -68.20
N GLU A 510 -21.52 7.39 -68.64
CA GLU A 510 -21.82 8.17 -69.83
C GLU A 510 -21.71 7.36 -71.12
N GLU A 511 -20.69 6.51 -71.25
CA GLU A 511 -20.51 5.63 -72.42
C GLU A 511 -21.61 4.57 -72.54
N VAL A 512 -22.09 4.04 -71.42
CA VAL A 512 -23.17 3.04 -71.45
C VAL A 512 -24.57 3.67 -71.40
N GLY A 513 -24.67 5.00 -71.58
CA GLY A 513 -25.92 5.69 -71.82
C GLY A 513 -26.66 6.23 -70.59
N PHE A 514 -26.04 6.24 -69.40
CA PHE A 514 -26.61 6.89 -68.22
C PHE A 514 -26.42 8.42 -68.26
N LYS A 515 -27.40 9.14 -67.71
CA LYS A 515 -27.40 10.60 -67.62
C LYS A 515 -26.62 11.15 -66.41
N SER A 516 -26.35 10.31 -65.41
CA SER A 516 -25.56 10.69 -64.23
C SER A 516 -24.81 9.49 -63.64
N THR A 517 -23.67 9.77 -63.00
CA THR A 517 -22.86 8.76 -62.30
C THR A 517 -23.64 8.09 -61.15
N GLU A 518 -24.50 8.83 -60.46
CA GLU A 518 -25.33 8.29 -59.39
C GLU A 518 -26.36 7.28 -59.93
N ALA A 519 -27.00 7.59 -61.06
CA ALA A 519 -27.94 6.67 -61.70
C ALA A 519 -27.24 5.38 -62.15
N PHE A 520 -26.04 5.50 -62.74
CA PHE A 520 -25.20 4.35 -63.10
C PHE A 520 -24.81 3.51 -61.88
N THR A 521 -24.23 4.12 -60.84
CA THR A 521 -23.74 3.38 -59.66
C THR A 521 -24.86 2.71 -58.87
N LYS A 522 -26.04 3.35 -58.74
CA LYS A 522 -27.23 2.74 -58.15
C LYS A 522 -27.77 1.59 -59.01
N ALA A 523 -27.85 1.75 -60.33
CA ALA A 523 -28.28 0.69 -61.22
C ALA A 523 -27.30 -0.49 -61.19
N PHE A 524 -25.99 -0.23 -61.25
CA PHE A 524 -24.94 -1.25 -61.16
C PHE A 524 -25.05 -2.03 -59.86
N TYR A 525 -25.18 -1.37 -58.70
CA TYR A 525 -25.35 -2.05 -57.42
C TYR A 525 -26.66 -2.84 -57.33
N LYS A 526 -27.76 -2.30 -57.87
CA LYS A 526 -29.07 -2.97 -57.88
C LYS A 526 -29.05 -4.24 -58.72
N HIS A 527 -28.36 -4.22 -59.87
CA HIS A 527 -28.29 -5.36 -60.79
C HIS A 527 -27.23 -6.40 -60.40
N THR A 528 -26.06 -5.97 -59.89
CA THR A 528 -24.93 -6.87 -59.59
C THR A 528 -24.80 -7.23 -58.11
N GLY A 529 -25.47 -6.48 -57.22
CA GLY A 529 -25.36 -6.65 -55.77
C GLY A 529 -24.01 -6.23 -55.17
N ILE A 530 -23.08 -5.68 -55.97
CA ILE A 530 -21.78 -5.16 -55.55
C ILE A 530 -21.52 -3.78 -56.18
N LYS A 531 -20.66 -2.98 -55.56
CA LYS A 531 -20.36 -1.63 -56.08
C LYS A 531 -19.48 -1.73 -57.33
N ALA A 532 -19.70 -0.88 -58.33
CA ALA A 532 -18.87 -0.81 -59.53
C ALA A 532 -17.37 -0.68 -59.21
N SER A 533 -17.03 0.13 -58.20
CA SER A 533 -15.65 0.27 -57.72
C SER A 533 -15.04 -1.04 -57.24
N PHE A 534 -15.82 -1.84 -56.49
CA PHE A 534 -15.36 -3.15 -56.00
C PHE A 534 -15.21 -4.14 -57.15
N PHE A 535 -16.14 -4.13 -58.11
CA PHE A 535 -16.08 -5.00 -59.30
C PHE A 535 -14.81 -4.74 -60.11
N ILE A 536 -14.50 -3.48 -60.42
CA ILE A 536 -13.31 -3.10 -61.20
C ILE A 536 -12.03 -3.50 -60.46
N THR A 537 -11.90 -3.15 -59.18
CA THR A 537 -10.70 -3.45 -58.39
C THR A 537 -10.49 -4.95 -58.16
N GLU A 538 -11.55 -5.74 -57.94
CA GLU A 538 -11.41 -7.18 -57.74
C GLU A 538 -11.15 -7.90 -59.08
N PHE A 539 -11.66 -7.38 -60.21
CA PHE A 539 -11.37 -7.90 -61.54
C PHE A 539 -9.94 -7.60 -62.01
N GLU A 540 -9.36 -6.47 -61.63
CA GLU A 540 -7.93 -6.21 -61.92
C GLU A 540 -6.98 -7.17 -61.19
N LYS A 541 -7.44 -7.82 -60.11
CA LYS A 541 -6.67 -8.82 -59.35
C LYS A 541 -6.91 -10.25 -59.81
N PHE A 542 -7.94 -10.49 -60.62
CA PHE A 542 -8.31 -11.78 -61.18
C PHE A 542 -7.57 -11.98 -62.50
#